data_AF-A0A9D5V7Q7-F1
#
_entry.id   AF-A0A9D5V7Q7-F1
#
_cell.length_a   1.000
_cell.length_b   1.000
_cell.length_c   1.000
_cell.angle_alpha   90.00
_cell.angle_beta   90.00
_cell.angle_gamma   90.00
#
_symmetry.space_group_name_H-M   'P 1'
#
loop_
_entity.id
_entity.type
_entity.pdbx_description
1 polymer ?
#
loop_
_entity_poly.entity_id
_entity_poly.type
_entity_poly.pdbx_seq_one_letter_code
_entity_poly.pdbx_strand_id
1 'polypeptide(L)' 'MNLVVILAAAAFLSGFLWGFRKPANYCHLGAVGARAFGNRFGSGLINGAIVGGLVGIVAYIAFGQP' A
#
# COMPACT_ATOMS: atom_id res chain seq x y z
N MET A 1 7.21 15.79 -12.61
CA MET A 1 6.57 14.45 -12.80
C MET A 1 7.39 13.29 -12.24
N ASN A 2 8.68 13.14 -12.56
CA ASN A 2 9.49 12.01 -12.04
C ASN A 2 9.50 11.87 -10.51
N LEU A 3 9.65 12.97 -9.76
CA LEU A 3 9.66 12.94 -8.30
C LEU A 3 8.34 12.41 -7.71
N VAL A 4 7.20 12.88 -8.24
CA VAL A 4 5.86 12.46 -7.77
C VAL A 4 5.66 10.96 -7.96
N VAL A 5 6.09 10.42 -9.10
CA VAL A 5 6.01 8.98 -9.38
C VAL A 5 6.92 8.18 -8.46
N ILE A 6 8.14 8.64 -8.22
CA ILE A 6 9.10 7.97 -7.31
C ILE A 6 8.53 7.94 -5.88
N LEU A 7 8.00 9.05 -5.39
CA LEU A 7 7.42 9.14 -4.05
C LEU A 7 6.18 8.25 -3.91
N ALA A 8 5.28 8.27 -4.90
CA ALA A 8 4.11 7.41 -4.91
C ALA A 8 4.49 5.92 -4.95
N ALA A 9 5.48 5.55 -5.74
CA ALA A 9 5.98 4.16 -5.83
C ALA A 9 6.66 3.70 -4.53
N ALA A 10 7.48 4.54 -3.91
CA ALA A 10 8.12 4.24 -2.63
C ALA A 10 7.08 4.09 -1.50
N ALA A 11 6.06 4.96 -1.50
CA ALA A 11 4.96 4.90 -0.56
C ALA A 11 4.09 3.65 -0.78
N PHE A 12 3.82 3.28 -2.03
CA PHE A 12 3.15 2.03 -2.37
C PHE A 12 3.91 0.82 -1.83
N LEU A 13 5.21 0.72 -2.10
CA LEU A 13 6.04 -0.39 -1.63
C LEU A 13 6.06 -0.46 -0.09
N SER A 14 6.12 0.67 0.58
CA SER A 14 6.08 0.75 2.04
C SER A 14 4.73 0.26 2.59
N GLY A 15 3.62 0.72 2.01
CA GLY A 15 2.27 0.25 2.36
C GLY A 15 2.07 -1.23 2.05
N PHE A 16 2.63 -1.71 0.95
CA PHE A 16 2.58 -3.11 0.55
C PHE A 16 3.30 -4.02 1.54
N LEU A 17 4.56 -3.71 1.87
CA LEU A 17 5.34 -4.47 2.83
C LEU A 17 4.69 -4.45 4.22
N TRP A 18 4.11 -3.31 4.61
CA TRP A 18 3.38 -3.21 5.86
C TRP A 18 2.13 -4.11 5.88
N GLY A 19 1.27 -4.04 4.86
CA GLY A 19 0.10 -4.91 4.75
C GLY A 19 0.43 -6.39 4.63
N PHE A 20 1.57 -6.72 4.03
CA PHE A 20 2.05 -8.10 3.98
C PHE A 20 2.50 -8.63 5.35
N ARG A 21 3.14 -7.78 6.17
CA ARG A 21 3.62 -8.11 7.52
C ARG A 21 2.50 -8.07 8.57
N LYS A 22 1.54 -7.18 8.38
CA LYS A 22 0.35 -6.98 9.23
C LYS A 22 -0.89 -7.19 8.35
N PRO A 23 -1.15 -8.43 7.90
CA PRO A 23 -2.32 -8.71 7.08
C PRO A 23 -3.58 -8.43 7.88
N ALA A 24 -4.55 -7.81 7.23
CA ALA A 24 -5.86 -7.63 7.82
C ALA A 24 -6.57 -8.98 7.87
N ASN A 25 -7.35 -9.18 8.93
CA ASN A 25 -8.07 -10.42 9.13
C ASN A 25 -9.42 -10.34 8.41
N TYR A 26 -9.37 -10.30 7.08
CA TYR A 26 -10.57 -10.19 6.26
C TYR A 26 -11.43 -11.47 6.40
N CYS A 27 -12.75 -11.30 6.49
CA CYS A 27 -13.74 -12.38 6.39
C CYS A 27 -13.54 -13.59 7.32
N HIS A 28 -13.49 -13.39 8.64
CA HIS A 28 -13.50 -14.50 9.63
C HIS A 28 -12.47 -15.60 9.35
N LEU A 29 -11.34 -15.26 8.73
CA LEU A 29 -10.27 -16.21 8.51
C LEU A 29 -9.75 -16.70 9.87
N GLY A 30 -9.69 -18.02 10.03
CA GLY A 30 -8.94 -18.62 11.14
C GLY A 30 -7.46 -18.20 11.08
N ALA A 31 -6.72 -18.41 12.18
CA ALA A 31 -5.33 -17.92 12.30
C ALA A 31 -4.39 -18.36 11.15
N VAL A 32 -4.66 -19.52 10.54
CA VAL A 32 -3.91 -20.04 9.39
C VAL A 32 -4.27 -19.28 8.11
N GLY A 33 -5.55 -19.05 7.86
CA GLY A 33 -6.04 -18.31 6.69
C GLY A 33 -5.60 -16.85 6.68
N ALA A 34 -5.56 -16.22 7.86
CA ALA A 34 -5.04 -14.86 8.03
C ALA A 34 -3.57 -14.72 7.61
N ARG A 35 -2.79 -15.81 7.77
CA ARG A 35 -1.36 -15.88 7.42
C ARG A 35 -1.09 -16.45 6.03
N ALA A 36 -2.12 -16.96 5.34
CA ALA A 36 -1.98 -17.48 3.99
C ALA A 36 -1.45 -16.40 3.05
N PHE A 37 -0.66 -16.82 2.06
CA PHE A 37 -0.03 -15.90 1.12
C PHE A 37 -1.04 -15.00 0.42
N GLY A 38 -2.18 -15.56 -0.02
CA GLY A 38 -3.24 -14.78 -0.67
C GLY A 38 -3.78 -13.64 0.19
N ASN A 39 -4.01 -13.88 1.48
CA ASN A 39 -4.49 -12.84 2.40
C ASN A 39 -3.43 -11.76 2.66
N ARG A 40 -2.16 -12.17 2.81
CA ARG A 40 -1.03 -11.24 2.98
C ARG A 40 -0.80 -10.40 1.73
N PHE A 41 -0.85 -11.02 0.56
CA PHE A 41 -0.69 -10.35 -0.72
C PHE A 41 -1.83 -9.36 -0.97
N GLY A 42 -3.09 -9.77 -0.75
CA GLY A 42 -4.25 -8.89 -0.86
C GLY A 42 -4.18 -7.71 0.12
N SER A 43 -3.88 -7.97 1.39
CA SER A 43 -3.67 -6.92 2.41
C SER A 43 -2.56 -5.95 2.00
N GLY A 44 -1.45 -6.48 1.49
CA GLY A 44 -0.34 -5.70 0.96
C GLY A 44 -0.79 -4.80 -0.19
N LEU A 45 -1.43 -5.35 -1.21
CA LEU A 45 -1.88 -4.56 -2.37
C LEU A 45 -2.84 -3.44 -1.97
N ILE A 46 -3.81 -3.71 -1.09
CA ILE A 46 -4.77 -2.71 -0.63
C ILE A 46 -4.04 -1.59 0.14
N ASN A 47 -3.20 -1.94 1.12
CA ASN A 47 -2.47 -0.95 1.88
C ASN A 47 -1.48 -0.15 1.01
N GLY A 48 -0.79 -0.83 0.09
CA GLY A 48 0.09 -0.19 -0.88
C GLY A 48 -0.66 0.82 -1.75
N ALA A 49 -1.81 0.44 -2.29
CA ALA A 49 -2.62 1.33 -3.13
C ALA A 49 -3.12 2.56 -2.35
N ILE A 50 -3.59 2.38 -1.12
CA ILE A 50 -4.07 3.49 -0.28
C ILE A 50 -2.91 4.45 0.07
N VAL A 51 -1.80 3.91 0.59
CA VAL A 51 -0.65 4.73 1.01
C VAL A 51 0.01 5.40 -0.19
N GLY A 52 0.23 4.66 -1.29
CA GLY A 52 0.77 5.18 -2.53
C GLY A 52 -0.12 6.25 -3.17
N GLY A 53 -1.43 6.04 -3.17
CA GLY A 53 -2.41 7.01 -3.68
C GLY A 53 -2.43 8.31 -2.88
N LEU A 54 -2.47 8.22 -1.54
CA LEU A 54 -2.42 9.39 -0.66
C LEU A 54 -1.13 10.19 -0.84
N VAL A 55 0.02 9.51 -0.84
CA VAL A 55 1.31 10.18 -1.05
C VAL A 55 1.40 10.75 -2.46
N GLY A 56 0.88 10.06 -3.48
CA GLY A 56 0.83 10.57 -4.85
C GLY A 56 0.02 11.86 -4.97
N ILE A 57 -1.15 11.93 -4.32
CA ILE A 57 -1.98 13.15 -4.29
C ILE A 57 -1.22 14.29 -3.60
N VAL A 58 -0.65 14.04 -2.41
CA VAL A 58 0.10 15.07 -1.66
C VAL A 58 1.32 15.54 -2.45
N ALA A 59 2.08 14.62 -3.05
CA ALA A 59 3.25 14.95 -3.85
C ALA A 59 2.87 15.73 -5.13
N TYR A 60 1.72 15.42 -5.75
CA TYR A 60 1.21 16.18 -6.88
C TYR A 60 0.82 17.61 -6.48
N ILE A 61 0.16 17.79 -5.34
CA ILE A 61 -0.19 19.12 -4.82
C ILE A 61 1.08 19.94 -4.50
N ALA A 62 2.08 19.30 -3.87
CA ALA A 62 3.29 19.98 -3.42
C ALA A 62 4.31 20.28 -4.54
N PHE A 63 4.44 19.39 -5.52
CA PHE A 63 5.54 19.42 -6.51
C PHE A 63 5.07 19.30 -7.97
N GLY A 64 3.76 19.14 -8.20
CA GLY A 64 3.17 18.94 -9.52
C GLY A 64 2.58 20.21 -10.15
N GLN A 65 2.58 21.33 -9.43
CA GLN A 65 2.22 22.64 -9.96
C GLN A 65 3.39 23.18 -10.84
N PRO A 66 3.10 23.84 -11.98
CA PRO A 66 4.11 24.44 -12.85
C PRO A 66 4.84 25.62 -12.21
#